data_AF-A0A7Y3WS52-F1
#
_entry.id   AF-A0A7Y3WS52-F1
#
_cell.length_a   1.000
_cell.length_b   1.000
_cell.length_c   1.000
_cell.angle_alpha   90.00
_cell.angle_beta   90.00
_cell.angle_gamma   90.00
#
_symmetry.space_group_name_H-M   'P 1'
#
loop_
_entity.id
_entity.type
_entity.pdbx_description
1 polymer ?
#
loop_
_entity_poly.entity_id
_entity_poly.type
_entity_poly.pdbx_seq_one_letter_code
_entity_poly.pdbx_strand_id
1 'polypeptide(L)'
;MDTFNSYIKELLDERGINECDKKDLEFEIRDHLMLLENEYLNKGLSEKDAIKLSIRDFGESNFIGNSIKKNLPSHNKYIDFTIKERIQCLLSMFLVYFIFIFILSYVTFFSQIFDSIFYYIDMAIVVTLTSFIFINKKVNNNKNKVKNIISINIQFFIIEKVFMSLFILIVRSITTSVYNFSLLNTYIFNWIYILSFILLTSCSVIITKYVINKVTLNLKNNYNTTITSTFLFIASILFIIMYILIPNRYYVLRKIIIGILGSDITNVSKNILFMVINNNLVIPNIGLVILIILCIRLIIHIKKKGIESLL
;
A
#
# COMPACT_ATOMS: atom_id res chain seq x y z
N MET A 1 21.95 9.76 -28.05
CA MET A 1 21.82 9.80 -26.56
C MET A 1 20.39 9.61 -26.04
N ASP A 2 19.38 10.35 -26.51
CA ASP A 2 18.00 10.22 -25.97
C ASP A 2 17.34 8.86 -26.22
N THR A 3 17.73 8.17 -27.29
CA THR A 3 17.24 6.84 -27.66
C THR A 3 17.68 5.75 -26.68
N PHE A 4 18.95 5.75 -26.25
CA PHE A 4 19.42 4.82 -25.23
C PHE A 4 18.76 5.08 -23.88
N ASN A 5 18.65 6.34 -23.47
CA ASN A 5 17.96 6.67 -22.22
C ASN A 5 16.50 6.18 -22.23
N SER A 6 15.81 6.33 -23.37
CA SER A 6 14.43 5.86 -23.53
C SER A 6 14.34 4.33 -23.47
N TYR A 7 15.26 3.63 -24.14
CA TYR A 7 15.35 2.17 -24.14
C TYR A 7 15.67 1.61 -22.73
N ILE A 8 16.69 2.15 -22.06
CA ILE A 8 17.08 1.76 -20.70
C ILE A 8 15.93 2.00 -19.74
N LYS A 9 15.29 3.17 -19.85
CA LYS A 9 14.11 3.48 -19.05
C LYS A 9 13.04 2.43 -19.28
N GLU A 10 12.64 2.15 -20.52
CA GLU A 10 11.65 1.10 -20.83
C GLU A 10 12.05 -0.29 -20.29
N LEU A 11 13.33 -0.64 -20.40
CA LEU A 11 13.91 -1.88 -19.92
C LEU A 11 13.90 -1.98 -18.38
N LEU A 12 13.86 -0.87 -17.65
CA LEU A 12 13.85 -0.86 -16.18
C LEU A 12 12.53 -0.37 -15.55
N ASP A 13 11.65 0.35 -16.26
CA ASP A 13 10.70 1.29 -15.63
C ASP A 13 9.55 0.67 -14.83
N GLU A 14 9.29 -0.63 -14.91
CA GLU A 14 8.13 -1.20 -14.21
C GLU A 14 8.37 -2.63 -13.72
N ARG A 15 9.60 -2.93 -13.33
CA ARG A 15 10.00 -4.29 -12.91
C ARG A 15 10.15 -4.45 -11.41
N GLY A 16 9.70 -3.43 -10.67
CA GLY A 16 9.75 -3.33 -9.21
C GLY A 16 11.15 -3.45 -8.61
N ILE A 17 12.18 -3.16 -9.41
CA ILE A 17 13.57 -2.96 -8.99
C ILE A 17 13.60 -1.71 -8.09
N ASN A 18 14.32 -1.77 -6.97
CA ASN A 18 14.47 -0.62 -6.09
C ASN A 18 15.32 0.48 -6.76
N GLU A 19 15.18 1.72 -6.30
CA GLU A 19 15.85 2.87 -6.93
C GLU A 19 17.38 2.80 -6.88
N CYS A 20 17.97 2.10 -5.90
CA CYS A 20 19.42 1.94 -5.81
C CYS A 20 19.90 0.99 -6.92
N ASP A 21 19.36 -0.23 -6.95
CA ASP A 21 19.70 -1.24 -7.95
C ASP A 21 19.35 -0.76 -9.37
N LYS A 22 18.26 0.02 -9.51
CA LYS A 22 17.88 0.61 -10.79
C LYS A 22 18.94 1.57 -11.31
N LYS A 23 19.50 2.44 -10.46
CA LYS A 23 20.56 3.37 -10.88
C LYS A 23 21.84 2.66 -11.26
N ASP A 24 22.22 1.64 -10.50
CA ASP A 24 23.43 0.85 -10.78
C ASP A 24 23.28 0.12 -12.13
N LEU A 25 22.11 -0.50 -12.36
CA LEU A 25 21.78 -1.12 -13.65
C LEU A 25 21.68 -0.11 -14.80
N GLU A 26 21.12 1.08 -14.56
CA GLU A 26 21.06 2.14 -15.58
C GLU A 26 22.46 2.51 -16.07
N PHE A 27 23.43 2.59 -15.15
CA PHE A 27 24.82 2.88 -15.48
C PHE A 27 25.47 1.73 -16.26
N GLU A 28 25.38 0.50 -15.76
CA GLU A 28 25.98 -0.68 -16.38
C GLU A 28 25.43 -0.94 -17.81
N ILE A 29 24.12 -0.87 -17.98
CA ILE A 29 23.46 -1.07 -19.28
C ILE A 29 23.86 0.03 -20.25
N ARG A 30 23.97 1.28 -19.78
CA ARG A 30 24.39 2.41 -20.61
C ARG A 30 25.81 2.22 -21.11
N ASP A 31 26.73 1.81 -20.24
CA ASP A 31 28.11 1.55 -20.62
C ASP A 31 28.19 0.45 -21.67
N HIS A 32 27.44 -0.65 -21.51
CA HIS A 32 27.37 -1.71 -22.53
C HIS A 32 26.81 -1.24 -23.88
N LEU A 33 25.76 -0.42 -23.87
CA LEU A 33 25.18 0.12 -25.10
C LEU A 33 26.13 1.07 -25.82
N MET A 34 26.89 1.88 -25.07
CA MET A 34 27.92 2.77 -25.63
C MET A 34 29.11 1.99 -26.18
N LEU A 35 29.50 0.87 -25.55
CA LEU A 35 30.52 -0.03 -26.10
C LEU A 35 30.08 -0.62 -27.45
N LEU A 36 28.85 -1.13 -27.54
CA LEU A 36 28.29 -1.64 -28.79
C LEU A 36 28.18 -0.54 -29.87
N GLU A 37 27.78 0.68 -29.48
CA GLU A 37 27.71 1.83 -30.39
C GLU A 37 29.09 2.11 -31.01
N ASN A 38 30.13 2.18 -30.17
CA ASN A 38 31.50 2.41 -30.62
C ASN A 38 31.99 1.29 -31.55
N GLU A 39 31.64 0.03 -31.29
CA GLU A 39 31.97 -1.07 -32.19
C GLU A 39 31.33 -0.90 -33.58
N TYR A 40 30.09 -0.41 -33.65
CA TYR A 40 29.41 -0.16 -34.91
C TYR A 40 29.92 1.09 -35.64
N LEU A 41 30.23 2.16 -34.90
CA LEU A 41 30.90 3.33 -35.45
C LEU A 41 32.27 2.98 -36.05
N ASN A 42 33.05 2.13 -35.37
CA ASN A 42 34.34 1.65 -35.87
C ASN A 42 34.21 0.77 -37.12
N LYS A 43 33.04 0.16 -37.36
CA LYS A 43 32.70 -0.57 -38.59
C LYS A 43 32.24 0.35 -39.73
N GLY A 44 32.26 1.67 -39.53
CA GLY A 44 31.91 2.67 -40.54
C GLY A 44 30.41 2.96 -40.68
N LEU A 45 29.60 2.53 -39.71
CA LEU A 45 28.16 2.81 -39.70
C LEU A 45 27.87 4.25 -39.26
N SER A 46 26.72 4.77 -39.70
CA SER A 46 26.21 6.05 -39.20
C SER A 46 25.84 5.92 -37.72
N GLU A 47 25.94 7.01 -36.95
CA GLU A 47 25.55 7.03 -35.53
C GLU A 47 24.11 6.53 -35.32
N LYS A 48 23.19 6.89 -36.22
CA LYS A 48 21.79 6.43 -36.15
C LYS A 48 21.66 4.92 -36.31
N ASP A 49 22.41 4.34 -37.25
CA ASP A 49 22.40 2.90 -37.50
C ASP A 49 23.12 2.13 -36.39
N ALA A 50 24.23 2.69 -35.89
CA ALA A 50 24.97 2.16 -34.75
C ALA A 50 24.08 2.06 -33.51
N ILE A 51 23.38 3.14 -33.13
CA ILE A 51 22.45 3.14 -31.99
C ILE A 51 21.35 2.08 -32.16
N LYS A 52 20.77 1.98 -33.36
CA LYS A 52 19.69 1.03 -33.64
C LYS A 52 20.17 -0.42 -33.54
N LEU A 53 21.37 -0.71 -34.05
CA LEU A 53 22.00 -2.02 -33.98
C LEU A 53 22.41 -2.37 -32.56
N SER A 54 22.97 -1.42 -31.80
CA SER A 54 23.29 -1.60 -30.38
C SER A 54 22.06 -2.00 -29.57
N ILE A 55 20.92 -1.33 -29.75
CA ILE A 55 19.66 -1.71 -29.06
C ILE A 55 19.22 -3.11 -29.49
N ARG A 56 19.21 -3.39 -30.80
CA ARG A 56 18.76 -4.69 -31.34
C ARG A 56 19.61 -5.85 -30.82
N ASP A 57 20.92 -5.67 -30.78
CA ASP A 57 21.87 -6.73 -30.43
C ASP A 57 22.05 -6.86 -28.92
N PHE A 58 21.81 -5.77 -28.16
CA PHE A 58 21.60 -5.87 -26.72
C PHE A 58 20.37 -6.76 -26.45
N GLY A 59 19.26 -6.54 -27.16
CA GLY A 59 18.12 -7.45 -27.30
C GLY A 59 16.77 -6.82 -26.90
N GLU A 60 15.69 -7.61 -26.86
CA GLU A 60 14.36 -7.05 -26.59
C GLU A 60 14.16 -6.63 -25.13
N SER A 61 13.63 -5.41 -24.95
CA SER A 61 13.43 -4.78 -23.64
C SER A 61 12.66 -5.69 -22.68
N ASN A 62 11.58 -6.33 -23.14
CA ASN A 62 10.71 -7.20 -22.35
C ASN A 62 11.42 -8.47 -21.88
N PHE A 63 12.08 -9.19 -22.79
CA PHE A 63 12.77 -10.43 -22.50
C PHE A 63 13.95 -10.22 -21.54
N ILE A 64 14.79 -9.23 -21.83
CA ILE A 64 15.98 -8.95 -21.03
C ILE A 64 15.62 -8.38 -19.68
N GLY A 65 14.69 -7.43 -19.61
CA GLY A 65 14.33 -6.91 -18.31
C GLY A 65 13.65 -7.97 -17.41
N ASN A 66 12.98 -8.99 -17.99
CA ASN A 66 12.46 -10.12 -17.20
C ASN A 66 13.58 -11.07 -16.73
N SER A 67 14.62 -11.28 -17.53
CA SER A 67 15.80 -12.06 -17.12
C SER A 67 16.66 -11.31 -16.09
N ILE A 68 16.91 -10.01 -16.28
CA ILE A 68 17.55 -9.13 -15.29
C ILE A 68 16.77 -9.21 -13.97
N LYS A 69 15.45 -9.14 -14.02
CA LYS A 69 14.62 -9.25 -12.83
C LYS A 69 14.74 -10.61 -12.13
N LYS A 70 14.82 -11.72 -12.88
CA LYS A 70 15.02 -13.07 -12.32
C LYS A 70 16.42 -13.28 -11.74
N ASN A 71 17.42 -12.64 -12.33
CA ASN A 71 18.84 -12.83 -12.02
C ASN A 71 19.43 -11.76 -11.11
N LEU A 72 18.73 -10.62 -10.96
CA LEU A 72 19.00 -9.63 -9.93
C LEU A 72 19.08 -10.38 -8.60
N PRO A 73 20.11 -10.13 -7.77
CA PRO A 73 20.25 -10.82 -6.50
C PRO A 73 18.91 -10.73 -5.78
N SER A 74 18.45 -11.87 -5.27
CA SER A 74 17.14 -12.12 -4.65
C SER A 74 16.85 -11.27 -3.40
N HIS A 75 17.57 -10.17 -3.22
CA HIS A 75 17.52 -9.20 -2.15
C HIS A 75 17.46 -7.79 -2.71
N ASN A 76 16.56 -7.52 -3.66
CA ASN A 76 16.06 -6.19 -4.04
C ASN A 76 15.50 -5.43 -2.81
N LYS A 77 16.35 -5.23 -1.80
CA LYS A 77 16.08 -4.85 -0.44
C LYS A 77 16.86 -3.57 -0.20
N TYR A 78 16.18 -2.61 0.37
CA TYR A 78 16.74 -1.30 0.65
C TYR A 78 17.83 -1.39 1.72
N ILE A 79 18.87 -0.56 1.56
CA ILE A 79 19.83 -0.28 2.62
C ILE A 79 19.07 0.38 3.78
N ASP A 80 18.31 1.44 3.50
CA ASP A 80 17.40 2.11 4.42
C ASP A 80 16.14 2.56 3.64
N PHE A 81 15.01 2.73 4.32
CA PHE A 81 13.79 3.19 3.65
C PHE A 81 13.88 4.67 3.28
N THR A 82 13.51 4.98 2.03
CA THR A 82 13.26 6.37 1.64
C THR A 82 11.90 6.82 2.18
N ILE A 83 11.60 8.11 2.01
CA ILE A 83 10.29 8.69 2.37
C ILE A 83 9.15 7.92 1.68
N LYS A 84 9.36 7.47 0.44
CA LYS A 84 8.37 6.73 -0.35
C LYS A 84 7.97 5.42 0.32
N GLU A 85 8.94 4.58 0.71
CA GLU A 85 8.67 3.30 1.35
C GLU A 85 8.07 3.47 2.76
N ARG A 86 8.47 4.53 3.48
CA ARG A 86 7.86 4.89 4.77
C ARG A 86 6.37 5.20 4.64
N ILE A 87 6.01 6.03 3.67
CA ILE A 87 4.60 6.37 3.39
C ILE A 87 3.83 5.10 3.01
N GLN A 88 4.39 4.22 2.18
CA GLN A 88 3.72 2.96 1.81
C GLN A 88 3.48 2.04 3.01
N CYS A 89 4.45 1.93 3.91
CA CYS A 89 4.31 1.15 5.13
C CYS A 89 3.19 1.71 6.00
N LEU A 90 3.17 3.03 6.24
CA LEU A 90 2.13 3.71 7.02
C LEU A 90 0.75 3.53 6.39
N LEU A 91 0.62 3.70 5.07
CA LEU A 91 -0.62 3.47 4.34
C LEU A 91 -1.12 2.03 4.51
N SER A 92 -0.21 1.06 4.44
CA SER A 92 -0.54 -0.36 4.66
C SER A 92 -1.03 -0.60 6.08
N MET A 93 -0.36 -0.02 7.09
CA MET A 93 -0.79 -0.11 8.49
C MET A 93 -2.19 0.49 8.69
N PHE A 94 -2.48 1.67 8.13
CA PHE A 94 -3.81 2.29 8.20
C PHE A 94 -4.89 1.46 7.50
N LEU A 95 -4.59 0.85 6.36
CA LEU A 95 -5.54 -0.06 5.70
C LEU A 95 -5.91 -1.21 6.62
N VAL A 96 -4.91 -1.94 7.13
CA VAL A 96 -5.20 -3.11 7.96
C VAL A 96 -5.91 -2.69 9.25
N TYR A 97 -5.52 -1.55 9.83
CA TYR A 97 -6.20 -0.93 10.96
C TYR A 97 -7.70 -0.68 10.69
N PHE A 98 -8.06 -0.01 9.58
CA PHE A 98 -9.46 0.26 9.25
C PHE A 98 -10.25 -1.01 8.92
N ILE A 99 -9.62 -1.98 8.22
CA ILE A 99 -10.23 -3.28 7.95
C ILE A 99 -10.55 -4.00 9.27
N PHE A 100 -9.62 -4.00 10.22
CA PHE A 100 -9.84 -4.65 11.51
C PHE A 100 -10.85 -3.93 12.39
N ILE A 101 -10.88 -2.60 12.41
CA ILE A 101 -11.96 -1.84 13.07
C ILE A 101 -13.30 -2.25 12.47
N PHE A 102 -13.39 -2.37 11.14
CA PHE A 102 -14.62 -2.78 10.48
C PHE A 102 -15.03 -4.23 10.82
N ILE A 103 -14.11 -5.18 10.72
CA ILE A 103 -14.37 -6.59 11.06
C ILE A 103 -14.77 -6.73 12.52
N LEU A 104 -13.98 -6.14 13.43
CA LEU A 104 -14.25 -6.20 14.86
C LEU A 104 -15.56 -5.52 15.20
N SER A 105 -15.84 -4.31 14.69
CA SER A 105 -17.14 -3.65 14.92
C SER A 105 -18.34 -4.45 14.40
N TYR A 106 -18.17 -5.21 13.31
CA TYR A 106 -19.20 -6.11 12.81
C TYR A 106 -19.41 -7.33 13.72
N VAL A 107 -18.33 -7.96 14.18
CA VAL A 107 -18.36 -9.13 15.07
C VAL A 107 -18.86 -8.76 16.47
N THR A 108 -18.40 -7.65 17.03
CA THR A 108 -18.75 -7.20 18.39
C THR A 108 -20.17 -6.67 18.50
N PHE A 109 -20.78 -6.20 17.39
CA PHE A 109 -22.21 -5.87 17.35
C PHE A 109 -23.09 -7.09 17.67
N PHE A 110 -22.64 -8.30 17.34
CA PHE A 110 -23.36 -9.54 17.67
C PHE A 110 -23.07 -10.05 19.09
N SER A 111 -22.06 -9.54 19.79
CA SER A 111 -21.55 -10.15 21.03
C SER A 111 -21.31 -9.22 22.23
N GLN A 112 -21.56 -7.90 22.13
CA GLN A 112 -21.31 -6.91 23.21
C GLN A 112 -19.83 -6.81 23.70
N ILE A 113 -18.85 -7.17 22.86
CA ILE A 113 -17.42 -7.31 23.25
C ILE A 113 -16.59 -6.00 23.14
N PHE A 114 -17.21 -4.81 23.07
CA PHE A 114 -16.49 -3.55 22.78
C PHE A 114 -15.46 -3.09 23.83
N ASP A 115 -15.47 -3.67 25.04
CA ASP A 115 -14.52 -3.37 26.12
C ASP A 115 -13.70 -4.58 26.57
N SER A 116 -13.55 -5.58 25.71
CA SER A 116 -12.63 -6.69 26.03
C SER A 116 -11.18 -6.26 25.89
N ILE A 117 -10.34 -6.75 26.80
CA ILE A 117 -8.87 -6.66 26.72
C ILE A 117 -8.37 -7.18 25.35
N PHE A 118 -9.04 -8.20 24.81
CA PHE A 118 -8.72 -8.79 23.50
C PHE A 118 -8.85 -7.78 22.35
N TYR A 119 -9.90 -6.95 22.31
CA TYR A 119 -10.05 -5.92 21.28
C TYR A 119 -8.84 -4.99 21.21
N TYR A 120 -8.38 -4.51 22.37
CA TYR A 120 -7.23 -3.61 22.45
C TYR A 120 -5.92 -4.30 22.01
N ILE A 121 -5.72 -5.55 22.42
CA ILE A 121 -4.55 -6.34 22.05
C ILE A 121 -4.55 -6.64 20.54
N ASP A 122 -5.67 -7.10 19.99
CA ASP A 122 -5.79 -7.49 18.58
C ASP A 122 -5.51 -6.30 17.66
N MET A 123 -6.07 -5.13 17.98
CA MET A 123 -5.80 -3.89 17.24
C MET A 123 -4.31 -3.54 17.22
N ALA A 124 -3.61 -3.72 18.35
CA ALA A 124 -2.17 -3.47 18.43
C ALA A 124 -1.34 -4.52 17.67
N ILE A 125 -1.71 -5.80 17.73
CA ILE A 125 -1.04 -6.91 17.03
C ILE A 125 -1.05 -6.67 15.53
N VAL A 126 -2.22 -6.39 14.97
CA VAL A 126 -2.44 -6.30 13.54
C VAL A 126 -1.57 -5.21 12.91
N VAL A 127 -1.51 -4.05 13.54
CA VAL A 127 -0.74 -2.90 13.07
C VAL A 127 0.77 -3.15 13.20
N THR A 128 1.22 -3.63 14.36
CA THR A 128 2.65 -3.87 14.61
C THR A 128 3.21 -5.03 13.78
N LEU A 129 2.41 -6.07 13.55
CA LEU A 129 2.76 -7.18 12.66
C LEU A 129 2.90 -6.72 11.21
N THR A 130 2.04 -5.81 10.76
CA THR A 130 2.10 -5.25 9.40
C THR A 130 3.42 -4.53 9.15
N SER A 131 3.84 -3.64 10.05
CA SER A 131 5.11 -2.93 9.91
C SER A 131 6.31 -3.89 10.02
N PHE A 132 6.25 -4.84 10.95
CA PHE A 132 7.26 -5.88 11.12
C PHE A 132 7.48 -6.69 9.83
N ILE A 133 6.41 -7.22 9.22
CA ILE A 133 6.50 -8.00 7.99
C ILE A 133 7.02 -7.14 6.84
N PHE A 134 6.47 -5.93 6.67
CA PHE A 134 6.84 -5.03 5.56
C PHE A 134 8.33 -4.67 5.61
N ILE A 135 8.84 -4.31 6.78
CA ILE A 135 10.24 -3.88 6.97
C ILE A 135 11.19 -5.06 6.83
N ASN A 136 10.88 -6.20 7.44
CA ASN A 136 11.76 -7.38 7.36
C ASN A 136 11.84 -8.00 5.97
N LYS A 137 10.80 -7.82 5.14
CA LYS A 137 10.79 -8.22 3.73
C LYS A 137 11.64 -7.28 2.86
N LYS A 138 11.63 -5.97 3.16
CA LYS A 138 12.17 -4.94 2.28
C LYS A 138 13.53 -4.37 2.66
N VAL A 139 13.99 -4.45 3.91
CA VAL A 139 15.30 -3.89 4.33
C VAL A 139 16.34 -4.98 4.48
N ASN A 140 17.57 -4.75 4.04
CA ASN A 140 18.64 -5.74 4.15
C ASN A 140 19.30 -5.74 5.54
N ASN A 141 19.77 -4.58 6.00
CA ASN A 141 20.56 -4.44 7.21
C ASN A 141 19.69 -4.49 8.49
N ASN A 142 20.03 -5.36 9.45
CA ASN A 142 19.33 -5.48 10.73
C ASN A 142 19.31 -4.20 11.56
N LYS A 143 20.39 -3.42 11.55
CA LYS A 143 20.44 -2.11 12.23
C LYS A 143 19.36 -1.18 11.65
N ASN A 144 19.23 -1.16 10.33
CA ASN A 144 18.25 -0.31 9.64
C ASN A 144 16.83 -0.88 9.75
N LYS A 145 16.64 -2.21 9.79
CA LYS A 145 15.33 -2.82 10.10
C LYS A 145 14.82 -2.35 11.45
N VAL A 146 15.63 -2.45 12.50
CA VAL A 146 15.28 -2.01 13.86
C VAL A 146 14.97 -0.52 13.89
N LYS A 147 15.83 0.31 13.29
CA LYS A 147 15.62 1.77 13.18
C LYS A 147 14.28 2.10 12.51
N ASN A 148 13.94 1.41 11.41
CA ASN A 148 12.69 1.64 10.69
C ASN A 148 11.47 1.13 11.46
N ILE A 149 11.54 -0.02 12.15
CA ILE A 149 10.43 -0.53 12.96
C ILE A 149 10.05 0.49 14.04
N ILE A 150 11.06 0.97 14.79
CA ILE A 150 10.85 1.96 15.85
C ILE A 150 10.29 3.25 15.25
N SER A 151 10.94 3.79 14.22
CA SER A 151 10.55 5.07 13.63
C SER A 151 9.15 5.05 13.04
N ILE A 152 8.78 3.99 12.32
CA ILE A 152 7.46 3.88 11.67
C ILE A 152 6.36 3.63 12.69
N ASN A 153 6.58 2.78 13.70
CA ASN A 153 5.57 2.56 14.74
C ASN A 153 5.31 3.83 15.55
N ILE A 154 6.33 4.64 15.85
CA ILE A 154 6.16 5.95 16.49
C ILE A 154 5.37 6.89 15.59
N GLN A 155 5.72 6.98 14.31
CA GLN A 155 4.99 7.82 13.33
C GLN A 155 3.53 7.40 13.23
N PHE A 156 3.25 6.10 13.09
CA PHE A 156 1.89 5.58 13.06
C PHE A 156 1.13 5.95 14.32
N PHE A 157 1.71 5.71 15.50
CA PHE A 157 1.08 6.00 16.78
C PHE A 157 0.65 7.47 16.87
N ILE A 158 1.55 8.41 16.53
CA ILE A 158 1.23 9.86 16.56
C ILE A 158 0.14 10.20 15.54
N ILE A 159 0.30 9.76 14.29
CA ILE A 159 -0.64 10.10 13.20
C ILE A 159 -2.03 9.52 13.50
N GLU A 160 -2.12 8.30 14.03
CA GLU A 160 -3.38 7.66 14.44
C GLU A 160 -4.12 8.53 15.47
N LYS A 161 -3.43 8.98 16.53
CA LYS A 161 -4.04 9.83 17.57
C LYS A 161 -4.57 11.13 17.01
N VAL A 162 -3.78 11.81 16.18
CA VAL A 162 -4.17 13.09 15.57
C VAL A 162 -5.37 12.89 14.63
N PHE A 163 -5.26 11.93 13.71
CA PHE A 163 -6.29 11.69 12.71
C PHE A 163 -7.62 11.31 13.35
N MET A 164 -7.60 10.38 14.31
CA MET A 164 -8.84 9.92 14.94
C MET A 164 -9.44 10.94 15.90
N SER A 165 -8.61 11.76 16.57
CA SER A 165 -9.11 12.87 17.38
C SER A 165 -9.83 13.91 16.51
N LEU A 166 -9.25 14.27 15.36
CA LEU A 166 -9.90 15.14 14.37
C LEU A 166 -11.20 14.52 13.85
N PHE A 167 -11.21 13.22 13.57
CA PHE A 167 -12.40 12.50 13.14
C PHE A 167 -13.51 12.58 14.19
N ILE A 168 -13.22 12.35 15.47
CA ILE A 168 -14.19 12.46 16.58
C ILE A 168 -14.75 13.87 16.67
N LEU A 169 -13.92 14.92 16.52
CA LEU A 169 -14.37 16.31 16.54
C LEU A 169 -15.34 16.62 15.39
N ILE A 170 -15.05 16.11 14.19
CA ILE A 170 -15.94 16.24 13.02
C ILE A 170 -17.24 15.48 13.25
N VAL A 171 -17.20 14.26 13.80
CA VAL A 171 -18.43 13.51 14.10
C VAL A 171 -19.27 14.28 15.12
N ARG A 172 -18.65 14.79 16.19
CA ARG A 172 -19.33 15.56 17.25
C ARG A 172 -20.01 16.82 16.71
N SER A 173 -19.39 17.54 15.77
CA SER A 173 -20.01 18.75 15.20
C SER A 173 -21.25 18.45 14.36
N ILE A 174 -21.31 17.26 13.75
CA ILE A 174 -22.45 16.82 12.92
C ILE A 174 -23.57 16.18 13.78
N THR A 175 -23.21 15.53 14.89
CA THR A 175 -24.16 14.86 15.79
C THR A 175 -24.49 15.75 17.00
N THR A 176 -25.42 16.68 16.83
CA THR A 176 -25.73 17.74 17.78
C THR A 176 -26.38 17.33 19.12
N SER A 177 -26.67 16.06 19.43
CA SER A 177 -27.39 15.78 20.70
C SER A 177 -27.32 14.38 21.34
N VAL A 178 -26.73 13.33 20.75
CA VAL A 178 -27.00 11.96 21.25
C VAL A 178 -25.81 11.25 21.91
N TYR A 179 -24.57 11.67 21.67
CA TYR A 179 -23.41 10.98 22.25
C TYR A 179 -22.38 11.98 22.81
N ASN A 180 -22.25 12.02 24.14
CA ASN A 180 -21.11 12.63 24.82
C ASN A 180 -19.86 11.75 24.60
N PHE A 181 -19.33 11.75 23.38
CA PHE A 181 -18.02 11.17 23.10
C PHE A 181 -16.96 12.04 23.78
N SER A 182 -16.47 11.59 24.93
CA SER A 182 -15.24 12.15 25.51
C SER A 182 -14.06 11.61 24.71
N LEU A 183 -13.14 12.49 24.32
CA LEU A 183 -11.94 12.10 23.57
C LEU A 183 -11.12 11.04 24.33
N LEU A 184 -11.08 11.20 25.66
CA LEU A 184 -10.33 10.37 26.61
C LEU A 184 -10.92 8.96 26.77
N ASN A 185 -12.23 8.77 26.57
CA ASN A 185 -12.88 7.47 26.73
C ASN A 185 -12.91 6.66 25.42
N THR A 186 -12.15 7.08 24.41
CA THR A 186 -12.02 6.30 23.17
C THR A 186 -10.92 5.25 23.31
N TYR A 187 -11.09 4.11 22.61
CA TYR A 187 -10.13 3.00 22.67
C TYR A 187 -8.69 3.42 22.33
N ILE A 188 -8.58 4.52 21.60
CA ILE A 188 -7.37 5.13 21.09
C ILE A 188 -6.48 5.62 22.23
N PHE A 189 -7.07 6.16 23.31
CA PHE A 189 -6.33 6.60 24.49
C PHE A 189 -6.37 5.56 25.63
N ASN A 190 -6.87 4.34 25.35
CA ASN A 190 -6.90 3.27 26.33
C ASN A 190 -5.48 2.80 26.68
N TRP A 191 -5.17 2.73 27.98
CA TRP A 191 -3.87 2.32 28.48
C TRP A 191 -3.46 0.91 28.06
N ILE A 192 -4.41 -0.03 27.95
CA ILE A 192 -4.15 -1.41 27.50
C ILE A 192 -3.67 -1.39 26.06
N TYR A 193 -4.36 -0.68 25.17
CA TYR A 193 -3.93 -0.55 23.77
C TYR A 193 -2.53 0.06 23.67
N ILE A 194 -2.27 1.16 24.39
CA ILE A 194 -0.97 1.83 24.39
C ILE A 194 0.14 0.89 24.88
N LEU A 195 -0.10 0.19 26.00
CA LEU A 195 0.88 -0.73 26.59
C LEU A 195 1.13 -1.92 25.66
N SER A 196 0.08 -2.53 25.10
CA SER A 196 0.19 -3.61 24.14
C SER A 196 0.97 -3.18 22.90
N PHE A 197 0.71 -1.98 22.35
CA PHE A 197 1.43 -1.46 21.19
C PHE A 197 2.94 -1.28 21.46
N ILE A 198 3.30 -0.75 22.64
CA ILE A 198 4.70 -0.58 23.05
C ILE A 198 5.38 -1.93 23.24
N LEU A 199 4.73 -2.87 23.93
CA LEU A 199 5.25 -4.23 24.16
C LEU A 199 5.46 -4.96 22.83
N LEU A 200 4.47 -4.96 21.94
CA LEU A 200 4.56 -5.63 20.64
C LEU A 200 5.60 -5.01 19.72
N THR A 201 5.76 -3.68 19.75
CA THR A 201 6.86 -3.00 19.05
C THR A 201 8.21 -3.45 19.59
N SER A 202 8.34 -3.55 20.92
CA SER A 202 9.58 -4.00 21.56
C SER A 202 9.89 -5.46 21.21
N CYS A 203 8.88 -6.35 21.25
CA CYS A 203 9.00 -7.73 20.78
C CYS A 203 9.43 -7.79 19.31
N SER A 204 8.81 -6.99 18.43
CA SER A 204 9.16 -6.91 17.01
C SER A 204 10.62 -6.52 16.79
N VAL A 205 11.15 -5.59 17.60
CA VAL A 205 12.57 -5.20 17.58
C VAL A 205 13.48 -6.35 18.02
N ILE A 206 13.16 -7.03 19.13
CA ILE A 206 13.96 -8.15 19.66
C ILE A 206 13.99 -9.29 18.64
N ILE A 207 12.84 -9.69 18.10
CA ILE A 207 12.74 -10.77 17.10
C ILE A 207 13.56 -10.41 15.85
N THR A 208 13.44 -9.16 15.37
CA THR A 208 14.21 -8.66 14.22
C THR A 208 15.72 -8.72 14.46
N LYS A 209 16.17 -8.36 15.66
CA LYS A 209 17.60 -8.30 15.99
C LYS A 209 18.23 -9.69 16.17
N TYR A 210 17.51 -10.64 16.77
CA TYR A 210 18.09 -11.90 17.25
C TYR A 210 17.64 -13.15 16.50
N VAL A 211 16.42 -13.18 15.92
CA VAL A 211 15.82 -14.42 15.40
C VAL A 211 15.79 -14.43 13.86
N ILE A 212 15.71 -13.27 13.23
CA ILE A 212 15.18 -13.15 11.88
C ILE A 212 16.17 -13.48 10.75
N ASN A 213 17.47 -13.52 11.04
CA ASN A 213 18.50 -13.82 10.03
C ASN A 213 18.31 -15.19 9.38
N LYS A 214 17.75 -16.18 10.08
CA LYS A 214 17.48 -17.51 9.52
C LYS A 214 16.19 -17.58 8.68
N VAL A 215 15.20 -16.75 9.00
CA VAL A 215 13.84 -16.82 8.41
C VAL A 215 13.68 -15.87 7.21
N THR A 216 14.36 -14.72 7.20
CA THR A 216 14.20 -13.68 6.16
C THR A 216 15.14 -13.78 4.98
N LEU A 217 16.13 -14.69 5.00
CA LEU A 217 16.99 -14.97 3.84
C LEU A 217 16.17 -15.44 2.63
N ASN A 218 15.10 -16.21 2.87
CA ASN A 218 14.26 -16.76 1.81
C ASN A 218 13.03 -15.91 1.45
N LEU A 219 12.77 -14.82 2.19
CA LEU A 219 11.65 -13.93 1.91
C LEU A 219 12.02 -12.99 0.76
N LYS A 220 11.53 -13.32 -0.44
CA LYS A 220 11.66 -12.48 -1.62
C LYS A 220 10.96 -11.15 -1.40
N ASN A 221 11.62 -10.04 -1.74
CA ASN A 221 10.92 -8.75 -1.80
C ASN A 221 10.08 -8.73 -3.08
N ASN A 222 8.75 -8.80 -2.92
CA ASN A 222 7.84 -8.66 -4.04
C ASN A 222 7.69 -7.17 -4.35
N TYR A 223 7.71 -6.87 -5.65
CA TYR A 223 7.55 -5.60 -6.35
C TYR A 223 7.18 -4.38 -5.50
N ASN A 224 7.92 -3.30 -5.73
CA ASN A 224 7.52 -1.99 -5.24
C ASN A 224 6.29 -1.50 -6.03
N THR A 225 5.11 -1.56 -5.42
CA THR A 225 3.91 -0.92 -5.96
C THR A 225 4.07 0.60 -5.93
N THR A 226 3.43 1.33 -6.84
CA THR A 226 3.44 2.80 -6.77
C THR A 226 2.57 3.26 -5.61
N ILE A 227 2.94 4.36 -4.93
CA ILE A 227 2.12 4.95 -3.84
C ILE A 227 0.68 5.18 -4.32
N THR A 228 0.51 5.66 -5.56
CA THR A 228 -0.80 5.93 -6.15
C THR A 228 -1.64 4.66 -6.29
N SER A 229 -1.06 3.55 -6.77
CA SER A 229 -1.78 2.27 -6.86
C SER A 229 -2.15 1.72 -5.49
N THR A 230 -1.25 1.82 -4.51
CA THR A 230 -1.50 1.42 -3.12
C THR A 230 -2.62 2.26 -2.53
N PHE A 231 -2.57 3.58 -2.67
CA PHE A 231 -3.62 4.48 -2.19
C PHE A 231 -4.97 4.21 -2.84
N LEU A 232 -5.03 4.04 -4.17
CA LEU A 232 -6.27 3.75 -4.87
C LEU A 232 -6.87 2.41 -4.45
N PHE A 233 -6.03 1.39 -4.21
CA PHE A 233 -6.48 0.11 -3.68
C PHE A 233 -7.02 0.23 -2.25
N ILE A 234 -6.35 1.04 -1.41
CA ILE A 234 -6.84 1.31 -0.05
C ILE A 234 -8.19 2.03 -0.10
N ALA A 235 -8.29 3.08 -0.91
CA ALA A 235 -9.51 3.85 -1.09
C ALA A 235 -10.65 2.98 -1.64
N SER A 236 -10.37 2.06 -2.57
CA SER A 236 -11.38 1.16 -3.11
C SER A 236 -11.98 0.25 -2.04
N ILE A 237 -11.13 -0.33 -1.18
CA ILE A 237 -11.58 -1.16 -0.06
C ILE A 237 -12.39 -0.33 0.94
N LEU A 238 -11.90 0.86 1.32
CA LEU A 238 -12.63 1.75 2.24
C LEU A 238 -13.99 2.14 1.68
N PHE A 239 -14.09 2.49 0.40
CA PHE A 239 -15.37 2.82 -0.23
C PHE A 239 -16.32 1.62 -0.36
N ILE A 240 -15.81 0.40 -0.58
CA ILE A 240 -16.64 -0.82 -0.54
C ILE A 240 -17.21 -1.01 0.87
N ILE A 241 -16.38 -0.84 1.90
CA ILE A 241 -16.80 -0.91 3.30
C ILE A 241 -17.90 0.13 3.58
N MET A 242 -17.67 1.40 3.18
CA MET A 242 -18.66 2.46 3.32
C MET A 242 -19.96 2.12 2.58
N TYR A 243 -19.87 1.64 1.34
CA TYR A 243 -21.01 1.22 0.55
C TYR A 243 -21.82 0.14 1.28
N ILE A 244 -21.18 -0.88 1.86
CA ILE A 244 -21.81 -1.94 2.65
C ILE A 244 -22.56 -1.37 3.86
N LEU A 245 -22.04 -0.32 4.49
CA LEU A 245 -22.60 0.30 5.69
C LEU A 245 -23.79 1.23 5.44
N ILE A 246 -23.92 1.79 4.24
CA ILE A 246 -25.07 2.62 3.86
C ILE A 246 -26.33 1.76 3.77
N PRO A 247 -27.50 2.26 4.22
CA PRO A 247 -27.76 3.56 4.87
C PRO A 247 -27.95 3.46 6.39
N ASN A 248 -28.05 2.25 6.93
CA ASN A 248 -28.57 2.03 8.27
C ASN A 248 -27.50 2.04 9.37
N ARG A 249 -26.20 1.96 9.05
CA ARG A 249 -25.15 1.73 10.06
C ARG A 249 -24.26 2.94 10.37
N TYR A 250 -24.17 3.93 9.49
CA TYR A 250 -23.41 5.17 9.76
C TYR A 250 -24.35 6.37 9.87
N TYR A 251 -24.61 6.81 11.10
CA TYR A 251 -25.51 7.95 11.38
C TYR A 251 -25.06 9.23 10.68
N VAL A 252 -23.75 9.49 10.61
CA VAL A 252 -23.18 10.64 9.88
C VAL A 252 -23.50 10.55 8.40
N LEU A 253 -23.25 9.39 7.77
CA LEU A 253 -23.51 9.23 6.35
C LEU A 253 -25.00 9.27 6.03
N ARG A 254 -25.83 8.69 6.89
CA ARG A 254 -27.29 8.76 6.80
C ARG A 254 -27.77 10.21 6.82
N LYS A 255 -27.27 11.03 7.76
CA LYS A 255 -27.60 12.46 7.83
C LYS A 255 -27.14 13.23 6.59
N ILE A 256 -25.95 12.95 6.07
CA ILE A 256 -25.48 13.57 4.82
C ILE A 256 -26.42 13.22 3.66
N ILE A 257 -26.80 11.95 3.53
CA ILE A 257 -27.72 11.48 2.49
C ILE A 257 -29.10 12.13 2.62
N ILE A 258 -29.64 12.25 3.84
CA ILE A 258 -30.91 12.97 4.10
C ILE A 258 -30.79 14.45 3.74
N GLY A 259 -29.66 15.08 4.08
CA GLY A 259 -29.38 16.47 3.71
C GLY A 259 -29.35 16.69 2.19
N ILE A 260 -28.85 15.71 1.42
CA ILE A 260 -28.83 15.74 -0.05
C ILE A 260 -30.23 15.47 -0.63
N LEU A 261 -30.97 14.49 -0.07
CA LEU A 261 -32.29 14.09 -0.54
C LEU A 261 -33.40 15.09 -0.19
N GLY A 262 -33.19 15.93 0.82
CA GLY A 262 -34.24 16.79 1.39
C GLY A 262 -35.41 16.02 2.00
N SER A 263 -35.29 14.71 2.16
CA SER A 263 -36.33 13.79 2.65
C SER A 263 -35.72 12.62 3.40
N ASP A 264 -36.49 12.03 4.32
CA ASP A 264 -36.06 10.85 5.06
C ASP A 264 -35.87 9.63 4.16
N ILE A 265 -34.93 8.76 4.55
CA ILE A 265 -34.71 7.48 3.86
C ILE A 265 -35.83 6.51 4.25
N THR A 266 -36.75 6.25 3.32
CA THR A 266 -37.91 5.35 3.52
C THR A 266 -37.67 3.98 2.90
N ASN A 267 -37.12 3.92 1.68
CA ASN A 267 -36.87 2.69 0.95
C ASN A 267 -35.45 2.62 0.43
N VAL A 268 -34.83 1.44 0.58
CA VAL A 268 -33.45 1.20 0.15
C VAL A 268 -33.40 -0.16 -0.51
N SER A 269 -33.09 -0.18 -1.81
CA SER A 269 -32.73 -1.40 -2.51
C SER A 269 -31.23 -1.38 -2.81
N LYS A 270 -30.57 -2.52 -2.64
CA LYS A 270 -29.11 -2.60 -2.71
C LYS A 270 -28.69 -3.89 -3.41
N ASN A 271 -27.77 -3.78 -4.34
CA ASN A 271 -27.05 -4.93 -4.90
C ASN A 271 -25.54 -4.71 -4.79
N ILE A 272 -24.73 -5.45 -5.54
CA ILE A 272 -23.26 -5.31 -5.50
C ILE A 272 -22.79 -4.04 -6.21
N LEU A 273 -23.53 -3.59 -7.23
CA LEU A 273 -23.12 -2.53 -8.17
C LEU A 273 -23.64 -1.15 -7.77
N PHE A 274 -24.87 -1.05 -7.29
CA PHE A 274 -25.52 0.20 -6.96
C PHE A 274 -26.60 0.03 -5.89
N MET A 275 -26.85 1.12 -5.18
CA MET A 275 -27.94 1.24 -4.22
C MET A 275 -28.93 2.27 -4.74
N VAL A 276 -30.22 2.00 -4.59
CA VAL A 276 -31.28 2.96 -4.87
C VAL A 276 -31.93 3.36 -3.55
N ILE A 277 -31.97 4.66 -3.28
CA ILE A 277 -32.59 5.26 -2.12
C ILE A 277 -33.84 6.03 -2.55
N ASN A 278 -34.97 5.76 -1.89
CA ASN A 278 -36.28 6.35 -2.14
C ASN A 278 -36.73 6.28 -3.62
N ASN A 279 -36.24 5.27 -4.36
CA ASN A 279 -36.43 5.11 -5.82
C ASN A 279 -35.96 6.28 -6.70
N ASN A 280 -35.28 7.29 -6.12
CA ASN A 280 -34.90 8.52 -6.81
C ASN A 280 -33.38 8.74 -6.87
N LEU A 281 -32.65 8.27 -5.86
CA LEU A 281 -31.20 8.46 -5.78
C LEU A 281 -30.48 7.14 -6.00
N VAL A 282 -29.70 7.05 -7.08
CA VAL A 282 -28.84 5.89 -7.36
C VAL A 282 -27.42 6.21 -6.93
N ILE A 283 -26.89 5.45 -5.97
CA ILE A 283 -25.52 5.54 -5.49
C ILE A 283 -24.73 4.33 -6.00
N PRO A 284 -23.81 4.49 -6.96
CA PRO A 284 -22.97 3.39 -7.42
C PRO A 284 -21.97 2.97 -6.34
N ASN A 285 -21.54 1.71 -6.36
CA ASN A 285 -20.45 1.20 -5.53
C ASN A 285 -19.09 1.68 -6.10
N ILE A 286 -18.76 2.94 -5.83
CA ILE A 286 -17.54 3.62 -6.31
C ILE A 286 -16.28 2.81 -5.97
N GLY A 287 -16.23 2.19 -4.79
CA GLY A 287 -15.11 1.36 -4.39
C GLY A 287 -14.92 0.14 -5.30
N LEU A 288 -16.00 -0.55 -5.65
CA LEU A 288 -15.96 -1.67 -6.61
C LEU A 288 -15.52 -1.20 -8.00
N VAL A 289 -16.00 -0.05 -8.46
CA VAL A 289 -15.59 0.52 -9.77
C VAL A 289 -14.08 0.78 -9.82
N ILE A 290 -13.53 1.41 -8.77
CA ILE A 290 -12.08 1.66 -8.67
C ILE A 290 -11.32 0.32 -8.66
N LEU A 291 -11.80 -0.68 -7.92
CA LEU A 291 -11.18 -2.00 -7.86
C LEU A 291 -11.16 -2.68 -9.24
N ILE A 292 -12.27 -2.64 -9.98
CA ILE A 292 -12.36 -3.18 -11.35
C ILE A 292 -11.35 -2.50 -12.27
N ILE A 293 -11.24 -1.17 -12.21
CA ILE A 293 -10.26 -0.41 -13.02
C ILE A 293 -8.82 -0.85 -12.68
N LEU A 294 -8.49 -1.04 -11.40
CA LEU A 294 -7.18 -1.54 -10.97
C LEU A 294 -6.92 -2.96 -11.50
N CYS A 295 -7.92 -3.85 -11.45
CA CYS A 295 -7.82 -5.20 -12.02
C CYS A 295 -7.61 -5.18 -13.54
N ILE A 296 -8.34 -4.34 -14.28
CA ILE A 296 -8.15 -4.17 -15.72
C ILE A 296 -6.74 -3.67 -16.04
N ARG A 297 -6.26 -2.66 -15.29
CA ARG A 297 -4.89 -2.14 -15.45
C ARG A 297 -3.84 -3.22 -15.18
N LEU A 298 -4.06 -4.06 -14.17
CA LEU A 298 -3.20 -5.21 -13.87
C LEU A 298 -3.19 -6.20 -15.04
N ILE A 299 -4.35 -6.57 -15.58
CA ILE A 299 -4.46 -7.48 -16.74
C ILE A 299 -3.73 -6.91 -17.97
N ILE A 300 -3.91 -5.62 -18.27
CA ILE A 300 -3.20 -4.96 -19.38
C ILE A 300 -1.68 -5.02 -19.16
N HIS A 301 -1.23 -4.79 -17.93
CA HIS A 301 0.19 -4.84 -17.59
C HIS A 301 0.76 -6.27 -17.76
N ILE A 302 0.04 -7.29 -17.29
CA ILE A 302 0.39 -8.70 -17.52
C ILE A 302 0.47 -9.00 -19.01
N LYS A 303 -0.50 -8.54 -19.81
CA LYS A 303 -0.50 -8.77 -21.27
C LYS A 303 0.71 -8.12 -21.95
N LYS A 304 1.14 -6.95 -21.50
CA LYS A 304 2.29 -6.22 -22.07
C LYS A 304 3.64 -6.79 -21.65
N LYS A 305 3.79 -7.22 -20.39
CA LYS A 305 5.09 -7.57 -19.80
C LYS A 305 5.26 -9.04 -19.41
N GLY A 306 4.20 -9.84 -19.58
CA GLY A 306 4.12 -11.24 -19.14
C GLY A 306 3.77 -11.36 -17.66
N ILE A 307 3.25 -12.53 -17.25
CA ILE A 307 2.97 -12.85 -15.83
C ILE A 307 4.25 -12.78 -15.00
N GLU A 308 5.39 -13.07 -15.62
CA GLU A 308 6.71 -12.96 -15.00
C GLU A 308 7.07 -11.53 -14.59
N SER A 309 6.34 -10.49 -15.03
CA SER A 309 6.52 -9.14 -14.49
C SER A 309 5.91 -8.96 -13.09
N LEU A 310 5.01 -9.85 -12.66
CA LEU A 310 4.33 -9.81 -11.35
C LEU A 310 4.91 -10.78 -10.30
N LEU A 311 5.58 -11.85 -10.74
CA LEU A 311 6.24 -12.85 -9.90
C LEU A 311 7.69 -12.47 -9.67
#